data_AF-A0A151UGR5-F1
#
_entry.id   AF-A0A151UGR5-F1
#
_cell.length_a   1.000
_cell.length_b   1.000
_cell.length_c   1.000
_cell.angle_alpha   90.00
_cell.angle_beta   90.00
_cell.angle_gamma   90.00
#
_symmetry.space_group_name_H-M   'P 1'
#
loop_
_entity.id
_entity.type
_entity.pdbx_description
1 polymer ?
#
loop_
_entity_poly.entity_id
_entity_poly.type
_entity_poly.pdbx_seq_one_letter_code
_entity_poly.pdbx_strand_id
1 'polypeptide(L)'
;MKNENEEDAVATLIYTIIQHFVGDPNIFKDRAASQLANLYCPTMSDYRWYKDVFMSKITLREDGFQGFWKERFIAGLPKLFSEKVKSKLETHFGRPIPYPSLTYGQIHSIVIETGIQVCNDFKLQNKLRKESTTNRKEIGNFCQQYGVESIRAPSAQHKK
;
A
#
# COMPACT_ATOMS: atom_id res chain seq x y z
N MET A 1 45.24 16.26 24.68
CA MET A 1 44.73 15.11 25.45
C MET A 1 43.47 15.49 26.24
N LYS A 2 42.43 16.05 25.59
CA LYS A 2 41.23 16.51 26.32
C LYS A 2 39.87 16.17 25.67
N ASN A 3 39.85 15.39 24.59
CA ASN A 3 38.61 15.10 23.87
C ASN A 3 38.08 13.67 24.11
N GLU A 4 38.94 12.68 24.38
CA GLU A 4 38.48 11.28 24.62
C GLU A 4 37.64 11.14 25.89
N ASN A 5 38.06 11.74 27.01
CA ASN A 5 37.34 11.62 28.28
C ASN A 5 35.98 12.34 28.29
N GLU A 6 35.80 13.34 27.42
CA GLU A 6 34.55 14.11 27.33
C GLU A 6 33.54 13.41 26.41
N GLU A 7 33.99 12.83 25.30
CA GLU A 7 33.18 11.96 24.44
C GLU A 7 32.68 10.71 25.19
N ASP A 8 33.52 10.14 26.06
CA ASP A 8 33.17 8.97 26.87
C ASP A 8 32.11 9.29 27.94
N ALA A 9 32.18 10.46 28.58
CA ALA A 9 31.17 10.91 29.54
C ALA A 9 29.80 11.16 28.86
N VAL A 10 29.80 11.76 27.66
CA VAL A 10 28.58 12.00 26.88
C VAL A 10 27.97 10.68 26.42
N ALA A 11 28.78 9.75 25.88
CA ALA A 11 28.32 8.44 25.45
C ALA A 11 27.74 7.64 26.63
N THR A 12 28.40 7.68 27.79
CA THR A 12 27.94 7.04 29.03
C THR A 12 26.62 7.63 29.52
N LEU A 13 26.46 8.96 29.48
CA LEU A 13 25.21 9.62 29.85
C LEU A 13 24.06 9.23 28.92
N ILE A 14 24.29 9.27 27.59
CA ILE A 14 23.30 8.86 26.59
C ILE A 14 22.90 7.40 26.80
N TYR A 15 23.87 6.51 26.98
CA TYR A 15 23.62 5.09 27.23
C TYR A 15 22.80 4.88 28.50
N THR A 16 23.13 5.58 29.58
CA THR A 16 22.42 5.50 30.87
C THR A 16 20.97 5.98 30.74
N ILE A 17 20.73 7.07 30.00
CA ILE A 17 19.37 7.57 29.73
C ILE A 17 18.57 6.53 28.93
N ILE A 18 19.15 5.99 27.86
CA ILE A 18 18.47 4.97 27.04
C ILE A 18 18.18 3.72 27.88
N GLN A 19 19.15 3.24 28.65
CA GLN A 19 18.96 2.11 29.56
C GLN A 19 17.85 2.35 30.58
N HIS A 20 17.76 3.55 31.15
CA HIS A 20 16.75 3.87 32.17
C HIS A 20 15.33 3.92 31.60
N PHE A 21 15.14 4.54 30.43
CA PHE A 21 13.81 4.75 29.85
C PHE A 21 13.35 3.66 28.88
N VAL A 22 14.28 3.02 28.18
CA VAL A 22 14.02 2.06 27.09
C VAL A 22 14.44 0.64 27.48
N GLY A 23 15.39 0.50 28.42
CA GLY A 23 16.06 -0.76 28.73
C GLY A 23 17.25 -0.99 27.79
N ASP A 24 17.64 -2.26 27.61
CA ASP A 24 18.79 -2.60 26.77
C ASP A 24 18.62 -2.12 25.32
N PRO A 25 19.49 -1.19 24.83
CA PRO A 25 19.43 -0.67 23.48
C PRO A 25 19.51 -1.76 22.41
N ASN A 26 20.26 -2.84 22.65
CA ASN A 26 20.40 -3.95 21.70
C ASN A 26 19.11 -4.77 21.62
N ILE A 27 18.51 -5.08 22.77
CA ILE A 27 17.21 -5.78 22.83
C ILE A 27 16.11 -4.94 22.15
N PHE A 28 16.14 -3.62 22.35
CA PHE A 28 15.21 -2.70 21.69
C PHE A 28 15.37 -2.72 20.16
N LYS A 29 16.61 -2.65 19.66
CA LYS A 29 16.92 -2.73 18.22
C LYS A 29 16.44 -4.06 17.62
N ASP A 30 16.68 -5.19 18.30
CA ASP A 30 16.28 -6.52 17.83
C ASP A 30 14.75 -6.69 17.78
N ARG A 31 14.04 -6.17 18.79
CA ARG A 31 12.57 -6.14 18.79
C ARG A 31 12.03 -5.29 17.65
N ALA A 32 12.61 -4.11 17.42
CA ALA A 32 12.20 -3.24 16.32
C ALA A 32 12.41 -3.90 14.95
N ALA A 33 13.52 -4.61 14.77
CA ALA A 33 13.82 -5.40 13.56
C ALA A 33 12.78 -6.49 13.31
N SER A 34 12.48 -7.28 14.35
CA SER A 34 11.52 -8.38 14.30
C SER A 34 10.09 -7.90 14.04
N GLN A 35 9.71 -6.76 14.64
CA GLN A 35 8.41 -6.14 14.40
C GLN A 35 8.28 -5.62 12.97
N LEU A 36 9.33 -5.04 12.41
CA LEU A 36 9.33 -4.53 11.04
C LEU A 36 9.25 -5.67 10.01
N ALA A 37 9.96 -6.78 10.26
CA ALA A 37 9.90 -7.97 9.42
C ALA A 37 8.51 -8.61 9.36
N ASN A 38 7.68 -8.43 10.40
CA ASN A 38 6.31 -8.95 10.47
C ASN A 38 5.23 -7.90 10.16
N LEU A 39 5.62 -6.66 9.86
CA LEU A 39 4.67 -5.59 9.58
C LEU A 39 4.03 -5.77 8.20
N TYR A 40 2.70 -5.72 8.17
CA TYR A 40 1.90 -5.82 6.95
C TYR A 40 0.68 -4.88 7.07
N CYS A 41 0.25 -4.37 5.92
CA CYS A 41 -0.90 -3.49 5.74
C CYS A 41 -2.11 -4.33 5.31
N PRO A 42 -3.09 -4.61 6.20
CA PRO A 42 -4.20 -5.50 5.87
C PRO A 42 -5.06 -4.96 4.74
N THR A 43 -5.38 -3.66 4.81
CA THR A 43 -6.19 -2.97 3.81
C THR A 43 -5.62 -1.59 3.50
N MET A 44 -5.99 -1.00 2.37
CA MET A 44 -5.57 0.36 2.04
C MET A 44 -6.16 1.42 2.98
N SER A 45 -7.22 1.11 3.74
CA SER A 45 -7.71 1.99 4.82
C SER A 45 -6.69 2.11 5.97
N ASP A 46 -5.87 1.08 6.18
CA ASP A 46 -4.85 1.03 7.22
C ASP A 46 -3.51 1.64 6.77
N TYR A 47 -3.41 2.13 5.53
CA TYR A 47 -2.15 2.55 4.94
C TYR A 47 -1.44 3.66 5.72
N ARG A 48 -2.19 4.62 6.26
CA ARG A 48 -1.61 5.71 7.06
C ARG A 48 -0.91 5.17 8.31
N TRP A 49 -1.60 4.30 9.06
CA TRP A 49 -1.03 3.61 10.22
C TRP A 49 0.19 2.78 9.81
N TYR A 50 0.06 1.97 8.76
CA TYR A 50 1.16 1.14 8.26
C TYR A 50 2.40 1.97 7.95
N LYS A 51 2.24 3.07 7.21
CA LYS A 51 3.33 4.00 6.87
C LYS A 51 3.95 4.59 8.13
N ASP A 52 3.16 5.10 9.07
CA ASP A 52 3.67 5.75 10.26
C ASP A 52 4.43 4.76 11.16
N VAL A 53 3.93 3.54 11.31
CA VAL A 53 4.61 2.46 12.06
C VAL A 53 5.89 2.00 11.35
N PHE A 54 5.84 1.81 10.03
CA PHE A 54 7.04 1.43 9.27
C PHE A 54 8.11 2.51 9.38
N MET A 55 7.74 3.77 9.17
CA MET A 55 8.66 4.91 9.21
C MET A 55 9.27 5.11 10.60
N SER A 56 8.49 5.01 11.67
CA SER A 56 9.02 5.15 13.04
C SER A 56 10.02 4.06 13.44
N LYS A 57 9.94 2.87 12.82
CA LYS A 57 10.89 1.76 13.06
C LYS A 57 12.11 1.83 12.16
N ILE A 58 11.92 2.15 10.87
CA ILE A 58 13.01 2.12 9.89
C ILE A 58 14.02 3.25 10.11
N THR A 59 13.58 4.42 10.60
CA THR A 59 14.47 5.57 10.86
C THR A 59 15.43 5.34 12.02
N LEU A 60 15.15 4.35 12.88
CA LEU A 60 16.01 3.97 14.00
C LEU A 60 17.11 2.98 13.59
N ARG A 61 17.12 2.53 12.33
CA ARG A 61 18.07 1.55 11.81
C ARG A 61 19.16 2.20 10.97
N GLU A 62 20.39 1.73 11.15
CA GLU A 62 21.55 2.16 10.36
C GLU A 62 21.44 1.74 8.88
N ASP A 63 20.90 0.55 8.63
CA ASP A 63 20.66 0.00 7.29
C ASP A 63 19.30 0.42 6.70
N GLY A 64 18.53 1.28 7.37
CA GLY A 64 17.13 1.56 7.04
C GLY A 64 16.90 2.16 5.64
N PHE A 65 17.94 2.73 5.04
CA PHE A 65 17.91 3.35 3.71
C PHE A 65 18.30 2.40 2.58
N GLN A 66 18.70 1.16 2.89
CA GLN A 66 19.04 0.15 1.88
C GLN A 66 17.81 -0.22 1.02
N GLY A 67 18.08 -0.66 -0.22
CA GLY A 67 17.04 -1.06 -1.17
C GLY A 67 16.11 -2.15 -0.62
N PHE A 68 16.67 -3.10 0.13
CA PHE A 68 15.94 -4.18 0.80
C PHE A 68 14.71 -3.70 1.58
N TRP A 69 14.84 -2.61 2.34
CA TRP A 69 13.74 -2.12 3.16
C TRP A 69 12.67 -1.38 2.36
N LYS A 70 13.05 -0.76 1.24
CA LYS A 70 12.11 -0.16 0.28
C LYS A 70 11.30 -1.24 -0.44
N GLU A 71 11.94 -2.34 -0.80
CA GLU A 71 11.27 -3.55 -1.29
C GLU A 71 10.30 -4.10 -0.26
N ARG A 72 10.76 -4.24 1.00
CA ARG A 72 9.94 -4.73 2.11
C ARG A 72 8.74 -3.82 2.38
N PHE A 73 8.91 -2.50 2.28
CA PHE A 73 7.84 -1.51 2.43
C PHE A 73 6.71 -1.71 1.40
N ILE A 74 7.06 -2.05 0.15
CA ILE A 74 6.06 -2.33 -0.89
C ILE A 74 5.47 -3.73 -0.69
N ALA A 75 6.28 -4.71 -0.33
CA ALA A 75 5.82 -6.08 -0.07
C ALA A 75 4.88 -6.18 1.14
N GLY A 76 4.91 -5.20 2.05
CA GLY A 76 3.96 -5.09 3.15
C GLY A 76 2.58 -4.56 2.76
N LEU A 77 2.36 -4.13 1.51
CA LEU A 77 1.05 -3.67 1.02
C LEU A 77 0.15 -4.86 0.60
N PRO A 78 -1.18 -4.66 0.49
CA PRO A 78 -2.07 -5.68 -0.06
C PRO A 78 -1.58 -6.22 -1.41
N LYS A 79 -1.53 -7.54 -1.59
CA LYS A 79 -0.83 -8.21 -2.71
C LYS A 79 -1.07 -7.56 -4.08
N LEU A 80 -2.32 -7.51 -4.54
CA LEU A 80 -2.67 -6.94 -5.86
C LEU A 80 -2.31 -5.46 -5.97
N PHE A 81 -2.45 -4.73 -4.86
CA PHE A 81 -2.08 -3.32 -4.81
C PHE A 81 -0.56 -3.14 -4.90
N SER A 82 0.21 -3.96 -4.18
CA SER A 82 1.67 -3.97 -4.22
C SER A 82 2.20 -4.26 -5.62
N GLU A 83 1.58 -5.17 -6.36
CA GLU A 83 1.93 -5.49 -7.74
C GLU A 83 1.68 -4.29 -8.67
N LYS A 84 0.55 -3.59 -8.50
CA LYS A 84 0.24 -2.37 -9.27
C LYS A 84 1.22 -1.23 -8.94
N VAL A 85 1.60 -1.07 -7.68
CA VAL A 85 2.64 -0.10 -7.25
C VAL A 85 3.99 -0.45 -7.87
N LYS A 86 4.40 -1.72 -7.87
CA LYS A 86 5.65 -2.16 -8.53
C LYS A 86 5.64 -1.84 -10.01
N SER A 87 4.55 -2.15 -10.72
CA SER A 87 4.41 -1.82 -12.13
C SER A 87 4.51 -0.32 -12.39
N LYS A 88 3.91 0.53 -11.55
CA LYS A 88 4.05 1.99 -11.65
C LYS A 88 5.48 2.45 -11.37
N LEU A 89 6.17 1.87 -10.41
CA LEU A 89 7.58 2.17 -10.14
C LEU A 89 8.47 1.80 -11.33
N GLU A 90 8.25 0.63 -11.94
CA GLU A 90 8.96 0.22 -13.16
C GLU A 90 8.75 1.22 -14.31
N THR A 91 7.51 1.70 -14.48
CA THR A 91 7.19 2.70 -15.53
C THR A 91 7.82 4.07 -15.25
N HIS A 92 7.80 4.53 -14.00
CA HIS A 92 8.27 5.88 -13.64
C HIS A 92 9.80 5.98 -13.50
N PHE A 93 10.45 4.92 -13.02
CA PHE A 93 11.89 4.96 -12.66
C PHE A 93 12.74 3.98 -13.48
N GLY A 94 12.12 3.16 -14.32
CA GLY A 94 12.80 2.16 -15.14
C GLY A 94 12.75 0.76 -14.54
N ARG A 95 13.16 -0.21 -15.37
CA ARG A 95 13.18 -1.64 -15.04
C ARG A 95 14.62 -2.17 -15.17
N PRO A 96 15.21 -2.76 -14.12
CA PRO A 96 14.64 -3.02 -12.79
C PRO A 96 14.47 -1.73 -11.95
N ILE A 97 13.58 -1.78 -10.95
CA ILE A 97 13.32 -0.64 -10.05
C ILE A 97 14.62 -0.31 -9.29
N PRO A 98 15.13 0.94 -9.36
CA PRO A 98 16.39 1.30 -8.72
C PRO A 98 16.20 1.62 -7.23
N TYR A 99 15.86 0.61 -6.42
CA TYR A 99 15.59 0.78 -4.98
C TYR A 99 16.69 1.53 -4.20
N PRO A 100 18.00 1.31 -4.44
CA PRO A 100 19.03 2.06 -3.72
C PRO A 100 18.92 3.58 -3.87
N SER A 101 18.54 4.09 -5.05
CA SER A 101 18.44 5.52 -5.33
C SER A 101 17.07 6.13 -5.00
N LEU A 102 16.03 5.31 -4.81
CA LEU A 102 14.70 5.80 -4.46
C LEU A 102 14.62 6.25 -3.00
N THR A 103 13.82 7.27 -2.73
CA THR A 103 13.45 7.67 -1.36
C THR A 103 12.11 7.03 -0.96
N TYR A 104 11.88 6.87 0.35
CA TYR A 104 10.56 6.47 0.86
C TYR A 104 9.46 7.45 0.46
N GLY A 105 9.80 8.74 0.33
CA GLY A 105 8.87 9.77 -0.15
C GLY A 105 8.41 9.51 -1.59
N GLN A 106 9.33 9.19 -2.50
CA GLN A 106 8.97 8.85 -3.89
C GLN A 106 8.09 7.60 -3.97
N ILE A 107 8.41 6.57 -3.18
CA ILE A 107 7.59 5.35 -3.12
C ILE A 107 6.21 5.65 -2.55
N HIS A 108 6.14 6.45 -1.48
CA HIS A 108 4.88 6.91 -0.89
C HIS A 108 4.01 7.68 -1.89
N SER A 109 4.59 8.59 -2.67
CA SER A 109 3.87 9.32 -3.72
C SER A 109 3.24 8.37 -4.74
N ILE A 110 3.97 7.36 -5.23
CA ILE A 110 3.43 6.35 -6.16
C ILE A 110 2.32 5.52 -5.51
N VAL A 111 2.46 5.17 -4.22
CA VAL A 111 1.41 4.47 -3.47
C VAL A 111 0.13 5.29 -3.40
N ILE A 112 0.22 6.58 -3.06
CA ILE A 112 -0.94 7.48 -2.99
C ILE A 112 -1.58 7.65 -4.36
N GLU A 113 -0.80 7.92 -5.40
CA GLU A 113 -1.29 8.06 -6.77
C GLU A 113 -2.02 6.78 -7.24
N THR A 114 -1.43 5.61 -6.98
CA THR A 114 -2.04 4.31 -7.29
C THR A 114 -3.34 4.11 -6.53
N GLY A 115 -3.40 4.50 -5.26
CA GLY A 115 -4.60 4.44 -4.41
C GLY A 115 -5.75 5.29 -4.95
N ILE A 116 -5.45 6.53 -5.34
CA ILE A 116 -6.41 7.45 -5.95
C ILE A 116 -6.92 6.89 -7.27
N GLN A 117 -6.03 6.40 -8.13
CA GLN A 117 -6.40 5.81 -9.42
C GLN A 117 -7.34 4.61 -9.22
N VAL A 118 -6.98 3.67 -8.35
CA VAL A 118 -7.80 2.49 -8.05
C VAL A 118 -9.17 2.88 -7.49
N CYS A 119 -9.24 3.87 -6.61
CA CYS A 119 -10.51 4.38 -6.08
C CYS A 119 -11.41 4.95 -7.18
N ASN A 120 -10.85 5.71 -8.12
CA ASN A 120 -11.58 6.26 -9.26
C ASN A 120 -12.05 5.17 -10.21
N ASP A 121 -11.21 4.17 -10.50
CA ASP A 121 -11.56 3.00 -11.32
C ASP A 121 -12.78 2.26 -10.73
N PHE A 122 -12.77 2.02 -9.41
CA PHE A 122 -13.91 1.40 -8.71
C PHE A 122 -15.18 2.25 -8.78
N LYS A 123 -15.07 3.58 -8.60
CA LYS A 123 -16.21 4.48 -8.73
C LYS A 123 -16.80 4.44 -10.14
N LEU A 124 -15.95 4.44 -11.17
CA LEU A 124 -16.37 4.35 -12.57
C LEU A 124 -17.06 3.01 -12.86
N GLN A 125 -16.46 1.89 -12.47
CA GLN A 125 -17.07 0.56 -12.65
C GLN A 125 -18.43 0.44 -11.94
N ASN A 126 -18.57 1.01 -10.74
CA ASN A 126 -19.83 1.00 -10.02
C ASN A 126 -20.91 1.84 -10.72
N LYS A 127 -20.57 2.95 -11.35
CA LYS A 127 -21.52 3.73 -12.18
C LYS A 127 -21.97 2.93 -13.40
N LEU A 128 -21.02 2.34 -14.14
CA LEU A 128 -21.32 1.50 -15.31
C LEU A 128 -22.21 0.31 -14.97
N ARG A 129 -21.98 -0.33 -13.81
CA ARG A 129 -22.84 -1.42 -13.30
C ARG A 129 -24.27 -0.96 -12.98
N LYS A 130 -24.43 0.24 -12.41
CA LYS A 130 -25.75 0.82 -12.14
C LYS A 130 -26.48 1.13 -13.45
N GLU A 131 -25.80 1.78 -14.39
CA GLU A 131 -26.35 2.13 -15.72
C GLU A 131 -26.70 0.90 -16.56
N SER A 132 -25.94 -0.19 -16.47
CA SER A 132 -26.24 -1.49 -17.11
C SER A 132 -27.62 -2.04 -16.74
N THR A 133 -28.09 -1.79 -15.52
CA THR A 133 -29.39 -2.32 -15.04
C THR A 133 -30.57 -1.53 -15.63
N THR A 134 -30.35 -0.24 -15.92
CA THR A 134 -31.31 0.64 -16.61
C THR A 134 -31.27 0.42 -18.12
N ASN A 135 -30.06 0.30 -18.70
CA ASN A 135 -29.84 0.03 -20.14
C ASN A 135 -30.45 -1.30 -20.60
N ARG A 136 -30.43 -2.37 -19.79
CA ARG A 136 -31.12 -3.62 -20.16
C ARG A 136 -32.64 -3.46 -20.26
N LYS A 137 -33.25 -2.64 -19.40
CA LYS A 137 -34.69 -2.35 -19.43
C LYS A 137 -35.04 -1.40 -20.58
N GLU A 138 -34.21 -0.40 -20.83
CA GLU A 138 -34.41 0.55 -21.92
C GLU A 138 -34.19 -0.08 -23.29
N ILE A 139 -33.16 -0.93 -23.47
CA ILE A 139 -32.97 -1.69 -24.71
C ILE A 139 -34.11 -2.72 -24.89
N GLY A 140 -34.56 -3.38 -23.81
CA GLY A 140 -35.72 -4.25 -23.87
C GLY A 140 -36.99 -3.52 -24.33
N ASN A 141 -37.25 -2.35 -23.76
CA ASN A 141 -38.36 -1.48 -24.16
C ASN A 141 -38.20 -0.93 -25.59
N PHE A 142 -36.98 -0.57 -25.99
CA PHE A 142 -36.65 -0.09 -27.34
C PHE A 142 -36.87 -1.19 -28.39
N CYS A 143 -36.37 -2.41 -28.17
CA CYS A 143 -36.62 -3.55 -29.07
C CYS A 143 -38.12 -3.86 -29.19
N GLN A 144 -38.87 -3.75 -28.08
CA GLN A 144 -40.31 -3.95 -28.07
C GLN A 144 -41.08 -2.85 -28.83
N GLN A 145 -40.61 -1.60 -28.76
CA GLN A 145 -41.16 -0.47 -29.53
C GLN A 145 -41.00 -0.62 -31.04
N TYR A 146 -39.94 -1.28 -31.50
CA TYR A 146 -39.68 -1.52 -32.93
C TYR A 146 -40.05 -2.95 -33.38
N GLY A 147 -40.85 -3.68 -32.60
CA GLY A 147 -41.38 -5.00 -32.98
C GLY A 147 -40.34 -6.12 -33.04
N VAL A 148 -39.15 -5.92 -32.47
CA VAL A 148 -38.12 -6.96 -32.32
C VAL A 148 -38.43 -7.72 -31.03
N GLU A 149 -39.55 -8.44 -31.01
CA GLU A 149 -39.88 -9.30 -29.88
C GLU A 149 -38.90 -10.48 -29.80
N SER A 150 -38.45 -10.79 -28.59
CA SER A 150 -37.67 -12.01 -28.33
C SER A 150 -38.54 -13.23 -28.63
N ILE A 151 -38.09 -14.14 -29.50
CA ILE A 151 -38.72 -15.45 -29.68
C ILE A 151 -38.67 -16.18 -28.33
N ARG A 152 -39.81 -16.26 -27.64
CA ARG A 152 -39.93 -16.99 -26.37
C ARG A 152 -40.18 -18.46 -26.67
N ALA A 153 -39.52 -19.34 -25.92
CA ALA A 153 -39.83 -20.77 -25.98
C ALA A 153 -41.32 -21.00 -25.61
N PRO A 154 -42.03 -21.92 -26.28
CA PRO A 154 -43.45 -22.20 -26.02
C PRO A 154 -43.75 -22.54 -24.54
N SER A 155 -42.77 -23.13 -23.85
CA SER A 155 -42.85 -23.47 -22.42
C SER A 155 -42.90 -22.26 -21.48
N ALA A 156 -42.50 -21.07 -21.93
CA ALA A 156 -42.51 -19.83 -21.15
C ALA A 156 -43.78 -18.98 -21.36
N GLN A 157 -44.66 -19.35 -22.30
CA GLN A 157 -45.90 -18.62 -22.58
C GLN A 157 -47.07 -19.03 -21.65
N HIS A 158 -46.91 -20.09 -20.83
CA HIS A 158 -47.96 -20.66 -19.98
C HIS A 158 -47.66 -20.60 -18.48
N LYS A 159 -47.25 -19.44 -17.96
CA LYS A 159 -47.43 -19.14 -16.53
C LYS A 159 -48.24 -17.86 -16.39
N LYS A 160 -49.54 -18.04 -16.16
CA LYS A 160 -50.44 -17.02 -15.60
C LYS A 160 -50.16 -16.87 -14.12
#